data_AF-A0A9D1YD95-F1
#
_entry.id   AF-A0A9D1YD95-F1
#
_cell.length_a   1.000
_cell.length_b   1.000
_cell.length_c   1.000
_cell.angle_alpha   90.00
_cell.angle_beta   90.00
_cell.angle_gamma   90.00
#
_symmetry.space_group_name_H-M   'P 1'
#
loop_
_entity.id
_entity.type
_entity.pdbx_description
1 polymer ?
#
loop_
_entity_poly.entity_id
_entity_poly.type
_entity_poly.pdbx_seq_one_letter_code
_entity_poly.pdbx_strand_id
1 'polypeptide(L)'
;MRHRVFLWAVTLSAAVLVNCTLLSFFVEDQMTVLVSPVSARPDYENGCSRVALDAVKTGPDGSACLYAIREGQGLSSGLWAEVSPTNLLGVDEGSALVLAGEGQPYVKFSSRPLQGGERVRETEEQDPCSDTFLLLGTGDLSLPPEALTGGGFALLPQETVTQPFLKEREVSQLFGTGAQAQLFSLREVQDFAAALPLLSLAGGLVLATLFCAVGFCQAFPNKLRALFWAGGCVLLWAGLWLVLGRIQLPSSLLPAENLLDFSHYRETFSQIAAGLKAFPQDDTCAQTLETLTGNARLCLGALIGFGVILVLLLALSITLQHRKPPAGRHFSRR
;
A
#
# COMPACT_ATOMS: atom_id res chain seq x y z
N MET A 1 -40.73 18.90 -5.46
CA MET A 1 -39.47 18.90 -4.65
C MET A 1 -38.97 17.49 -4.36
N ARG A 2 -39.84 16.54 -3.98
CA ARG A 2 -39.50 15.15 -3.64
C ARG A 2 -38.67 14.38 -4.70
N HIS A 3 -38.99 14.52 -5.99
CA HIS A 3 -38.24 13.88 -7.08
C HIS A 3 -36.81 14.41 -7.28
N ARG A 4 -36.54 15.69 -6.96
CA ARG A 4 -35.19 16.25 -7.11
C ARG A 4 -34.26 15.77 -6.01
N VAL A 5 -34.75 15.73 -4.78
CA VAL A 5 -34.00 15.20 -3.63
C VAL A 5 -33.69 13.71 -3.81
N PHE A 6 -34.66 12.94 -4.31
CA PHE A 6 -34.44 11.53 -4.65
C PHE A 6 -33.35 11.36 -5.71
N LEU A 7 -33.40 12.15 -6.79
CA LEU A 7 -32.40 12.05 -7.86
C LEU A 7 -31.00 12.46 -7.38
N TRP A 8 -30.90 13.46 -6.49
CA TRP A 8 -29.64 13.85 -5.86
C TRP A 8 -29.07 12.76 -4.96
N ALA A 9 -29.92 12.10 -4.17
CA ALA A 9 -29.49 10.99 -3.34
C ALA A 9 -28.96 9.84 -4.20
N VAL A 10 -29.67 9.47 -5.27
CA VAL A 10 -29.26 8.40 -6.19
C VAL A 10 -27.93 8.72 -6.88
N THR A 11 -27.73 9.94 -7.38
CA THR A 11 -26.48 10.30 -8.07
C THR A 11 -25.28 10.35 -7.13
N LEU A 12 -25.46 10.88 -5.92
CA LEU A 12 -24.42 10.89 -4.90
C LEU A 12 -24.08 9.47 -4.45
N SER A 13 -25.09 8.64 -4.17
CA SER A 13 -24.88 7.23 -3.81
C SER A 13 -24.16 6.47 -4.92
N ALA A 14 -24.54 6.66 -6.19
CA ALA A 14 -23.86 6.05 -7.31
C ALA A 14 -22.39 6.51 -7.42
N ALA A 15 -22.12 7.80 -7.27
CA ALA A 15 -20.75 8.31 -7.33
C ALA A 15 -19.86 7.79 -6.20
N VAL A 16 -20.41 7.71 -4.99
CA VAL A 16 -19.72 7.09 -3.85
C VAL A 16 -19.44 5.62 -4.12
N LEU A 17 -20.43 4.87 -4.62
CA LEU A 17 -20.28 3.43 -4.87
C LEU A 17 -19.22 3.14 -5.95
N VAL A 18 -19.16 3.93 -7.02
CA VAL A 18 -18.12 3.80 -8.05
C VAL A 18 -16.73 4.10 -7.48
N ASN A 19 -16.59 5.20 -6.72
CA ASN A 19 -15.31 5.51 -6.06
C ASN A 19 -14.87 4.40 -5.11
N CYS A 20 -15.79 3.89 -4.27
CA CYS A 20 -15.51 2.78 -3.37
C CYS A 20 -15.09 1.51 -4.12
N THR A 21 -15.72 1.22 -5.27
CA THR A 21 -15.38 0.04 -6.08
C THR A 21 -13.96 0.16 -6.64
N LEU A 22 -13.60 1.32 -7.20
CA LEU A 22 -12.26 1.57 -7.74
C LEU A 22 -11.19 1.53 -6.65
N LEU A 23 -11.46 2.16 -5.50
CA LEU A 23 -10.54 2.11 -4.35
C LEU A 23 -10.40 0.69 -3.80
N SER A 24 -11.49 -0.09 -3.73
CA SER A 24 -11.46 -1.45 -3.23
C SER A 24 -10.57 -2.35 -4.09
N PHE A 25 -10.68 -2.23 -5.42
CA PHE A 25 -9.83 -2.99 -6.35
C PHE A 25 -8.35 -2.62 -6.19
N PHE A 26 -8.06 -1.32 -6.04
CA PHE A 26 -6.70 -0.86 -5.80
C PHE A 26 -6.15 -1.34 -4.45
N VAL A 27 -6.92 -1.24 -3.38
CA VAL A 27 -6.50 -1.73 -2.06
C VAL A 27 -6.24 -3.23 -2.11
N GLU A 28 -7.08 -4.00 -2.81
CA GLU A 28 -6.90 -5.44 -2.96
C GLU A 28 -5.60 -5.79 -3.73
N ASP A 29 -5.30 -5.09 -4.82
CA ASP A 29 -4.08 -5.32 -5.59
C ASP A 29 -2.81 -4.93 -4.79
N GLN A 30 -2.84 -3.79 -4.08
CA GLN A 30 -1.70 -3.34 -3.27
C GLN A 30 -1.51 -4.17 -1.99
N MET A 31 -2.59 -4.69 -1.41
CA MET A 31 -2.54 -5.55 -0.22
C MET A 31 -2.28 -7.03 -0.56
N THR A 32 -2.02 -7.38 -1.83
CA THR A 32 -1.61 -8.72 -2.18
C THR A 32 -0.15 -8.95 -1.77
N VAL A 33 0.12 -9.95 -0.93
CA VAL A 33 1.47 -10.19 -0.39
C VAL A 33 2.35 -10.85 -1.42
N LEU A 34 3.54 -10.29 -1.61
CA LEU A 34 4.59 -10.91 -2.41
C LEU A 34 5.28 -12.00 -1.58
N VAL A 35 5.28 -13.23 -2.10
CA VAL A 35 5.92 -14.37 -1.44
C VAL A 35 6.91 -15.09 -2.34
N SER A 36 7.97 -15.61 -1.73
CA SER A 36 8.85 -16.58 -2.35
C SER A 36 8.38 -18.00 -1.96
N PRO A 37 7.88 -18.80 -2.93
CA PRO A 37 7.41 -20.16 -2.64
C PRO A 37 8.59 -21.12 -2.45
N VAL A 38 8.44 -22.09 -1.54
CA VAL A 38 9.30 -23.26 -1.40
C VAL A 38 8.44 -24.50 -1.34
N SER A 39 8.76 -25.47 -2.19
CA SER A 39 8.18 -26.80 -2.10
C SER A 39 8.82 -27.59 -0.96
N ALA A 40 8.00 -28.26 -0.16
CA ALA A 40 8.48 -29.26 0.78
C ALA A 40 9.15 -30.42 0.03
N ARG A 41 10.34 -30.84 0.49
CA ARG A 41 11.02 -32.02 -0.05
C ARG A 41 10.70 -33.22 0.83
N PRO A 42 10.16 -34.33 0.28
CA PRO A 42 9.89 -35.52 1.08
C PRO A 42 11.20 -36.12 1.59
N ASP A 43 11.24 -36.42 2.88
CA ASP A 43 12.30 -37.20 3.52
C ASP A 43 11.75 -38.59 3.85
N TYR A 44 11.94 -39.51 2.91
CA TYR A 44 11.44 -40.87 2.98
C TYR A 44 12.07 -41.69 4.12
N GLU A 45 13.24 -41.30 4.63
CA GLU A 45 13.91 -42.01 5.72
C GLU A 45 13.21 -41.78 7.06
N ASN A 46 12.69 -40.57 7.26
CA ASN A 46 12.03 -40.15 8.49
C ASN A 46 10.50 -40.18 8.41
N GLY A 47 9.94 -40.49 7.24
CA GLY A 47 8.48 -40.43 7.00
C GLY A 47 7.92 -39.01 7.14
N CYS A 48 8.74 -38.00 6.87
CA CYS A 48 8.45 -36.59 7.11
C CYS A 48 8.73 -35.75 5.86
N SER A 49 8.34 -34.48 5.92
CA SER A 49 8.66 -33.48 4.90
C SER A 49 9.71 -32.51 5.44
N ARG A 50 10.78 -32.28 4.66
CA ARG A 50 11.82 -31.30 4.95
C ARG A 50 11.45 -29.97 4.29
N VAL A 51 11.32 -28.92 5.10
CA VAL A 51 11.01 -27.56 4.67
C VAL A 51 12.16 -26.65 5.10
N ALA A 52 12.43 -25.56 4.38
CA ALA A 52 13.42 -24.57 4.84
C ALA A 52 13.00 -24.01 6.21
N LEU A 53 13.94 -23.85 7.14
CA LEU A 53 13.66 -23.38 8.50
C LEU A 53 13.00 -21.98 8.50
N ASP A 54 13.35 -21.14 7.51
CA ASP A 54 12.77 -19.81 7.30
C ASP A 54 11.27 -19.79 6.99
N ALA A 55 10.74 -20.90 6.47
CA ALA A 55 9.32 -21.05 6.13
C ALA A 55 8.46 -21.35 7.37
N VAL A 56 9.08 -21.77 8.48
CA VAL A 56 8.38 -22.03 9.74
C VAL A 56 8.18 -20.71 10.47
N LYS A 57 6.92 -20.30 10.62
CA LYS A 57 6.54 -19.09 11.35
C LYS A 57 5.98 -19.46 12.72
N THR A 58 6.14 -18.56 13.68
CA THR A 58 5.50 -18.70 14.98
C THR A 58 4.10 -18.08 14.89
N GLY A 59 3.07 -18.90 15.10
CA GLY A 59 1.70 -18.43 15.19
C GLY A 59 1.46 -17.56 16.44
N PRO A 60 0.31 -16.87 16.51
CA PRO A 60 -0.05 -16.03 17.65
C PRO A 60 -0.09 -16.80 18.99
N ASP A 61 -0.30 -18.11 18.95
CA ASP A 61 -0.34 -19.01 20.11
C ASP A 61 1.05 -19.55 20.52
N GLY A 62 2.12 -19.11 19.85
CA GLY A 62 3.49 -19.60 20.08
C GLY A 62 3.80 -20.96 19.43
N SER A 63 2.83 -21.57 18.75
CA SER A 63 3.00 -22.82 18.00
C SER A 63 3.63 -22.57 16.63
N ALA A 64 4.40 -23.54 16.13
CA ALA A 64 4.90 -23.50 14.77
C ALA A 64 3.76 -23.64 13.75
N CYS A 65 3.74 -22.75 12.76
CA CYS A 65 2.75 -22.69 11.71
C CYS A 65 3.46 -22.60 10.36
N LEU A 66 2.90 -23.29 9.36
CA LEU A 66 3.28 -23.12 7.96
C LEU A 66 2.16 -22.38 7.22
N TYR A 67 2.54 -21.52 6.28
CA TYR A 67 1.61 -20.90 5.36
C TYR A 67 1.61 -21.69 4.05
N ALA A 68 0.56 -22.46 3.81
CA ALA A 68 0.36 -23.21 2.58
C ALA A 68 -0.27 -22.32 1.52
N ILE A 69 0.27 -22.32 0.30
CA ILE A 69 -0.30 -21.56 -0.82
C ILE A 69 -1.38 -22.43 -1.46
N ARG A 70 -2.63 -21.97 -1.44
CA ARG A 70 -3.77 -22.62 -2.09
C ARG A 70 -4.42 -21.73 -3.13
N GLU A 71 -4.83 -22.34 -4.23
CA GLU A 71 -5.62 -21.66 -5.25
C GLU A 71 -7.10 -21.64 -4.83
N GLY A 72 -7.66 -20.45 -4.64
CA GLY A 72 -9.06 -20.28 -4.32
C GLY A 72 -9.94 -20.42 -5.58
N GLN A 73 -11.19 -20.88 -5.39
CA GLN A 73 -12.12 -21.15 -6.50
C GLN A 73 -13.27 -20.13 -6.54
N GLY A 74 -13.76 -19.81 -7.75
CA GLY A 74 -14.94 -18.96 -7.93
C GLY A 74 -14.69 -17.48 -7.60
N LEU A 75 -15.42 -16.94 -6.62
CA LEU A 75 -15.30 -15.53 -6.19
C LEU A 75 -14.02 -15.23 -5.40
N SER A 76 -13.31 -16.26 -4.92
CA SER A 76 -12.01 -16.15 -4.27
C SER A 76 -10.87 -16.60 -5.21
N SER A 77 -10.99 -16.37 -6.52
CA SER A 77 -9.96 -16.75 -7.48
C SER A 77 -8.63 -16.04 -7.19
N GLY A 78 -7.56 -16.81 -7.04
CA GLY A 78 -6.22 -16.29 -6.72
C GLY A 78 -5.46 -17.25 -5.80
N LEU A 79 -4.19 -16.94 -5.51
CA LEU A 79 -3.40 -17.69 -4.53
C LEU A 79 -3.65 -17.09 -3.14
N TRP A 80 -3.81 -17.95 -2.15
CA TRP A 80 -4.09 -17.59 -0.77
C TRP A 80 -3.14 -18.32 0.16
N ALA A 81 -2.64 -17.64 1.20
CA ALA A 81 -1.87 -18.25 2.27
C ALA A 81 -2.82 -18.75 3.38
N GLU A 82 -2.96 -20.07 3.51
CA GLU A 82 -3.74 -20.69 4.59
C GLU A 82 -2.81 -21.18 5.70
N VAL A 83 -3.21 -20.95 6.96
CA VAL A 83 -2.44 -21.46 8.11
C VAL A 83 -2.64 -22.96 8.21
N SER A 84 -1.56 -23.70 7.99
CA SER A 84 -1.49 -25.12 8.30
C SER A 84 -0.83 -25.27 9.68
N PRO A 85 -1.58 -25.64 10.74
CA PRO A 85 -0.98 -25.95 12.03
C PRO A 85 -0.04 -27.13 11.85
N THR A 86 1.17 -27.01 12.37
CA THR A 86 2.26 -27.88 11.96
C THR A 86 3.14 -28.22 13.15
N ASN A 87 3.36 -29.52 13.36
CA ASN A 87 4.27 -29.99 14.41
C ASN A 87 5.71 -30.00 13.87
N LEU A 88 6.57 -29.21 14.51
CA LEU A 88 8.02 -29.31 14.34
C LEU A 88 8.50 -30.61 14.99
N LEU A 89 9.06 -31.51 14.20
CA LEU A 89 9.61 -32.78 14.67
C LEU A 89 11.11 -32.68 14.98
N GLY A 90 11.80 -31.77 14.30
CA GLY A 90 13.23 -31.52 14.48
C GLY A 90 13.75 -30.40 13.59
N VAL A 91 14.95 -29.92 13.88
CA VAL A 91 15.66 -28.91 13.09
C VAL A 91 17.00 -29.52 12.68
N ASP A 92 17.31 -29.48 11.39
CA ASP A 92 18.49 -30.07 10.77
C ASP A 92 19.14 -29.08 9.80
N GLU A 93 20.34 -28.59 10.14
CA GLU A 93 21.20 -27.68 9.36
C GLU A 93 20.46 -26.71 8.41
N GLY A 94 19.58 -25.85 8.96
CA GLY A 94 18.84 -24.83 8.18
C GLY A 94 17.54 -25.31 7.54
N SER A 95 17.12 -26.54 7.83
CA SER A 95 15.83 -27.12 7.44
C SER A 95 15.04 -27.62 8.66
N ALA A 96 13.73 -27.49 8.63
CA ALA A 96 12.82 -28.03 9.62
C ALA A 96 12.18 -29.32 9.12
N LEU A 97 12.15 -30.33 9.97
CA LEU A 97 11.44 -31.58 9.75
C LEU A 97 10.01 -31.45 10.25
N VAL A 98 9.08 -31.70 9.35
CA VAL A 98 7.70 -31.29 9.51
C VAL A 98 6.73 -32.34 8.94
N LEU A 99 5.59 -32.53 9.59
CA LEU A 99 4.45 -33.29 9.04
C LEU A 99 3.64 -32.38 8.09
N ALA A 100 4.18 -32.15 6.89
CA ALA A 100 3.57 -31.33 5.84
C ALA A 100 3.07 -32.20 4.68
N GLY A 101 1.95 -31.80 4.07
CA GLY A 101 1.35 -32.51 2.93
C GLY A 101 2.24 -32.48 1.69
N GLU A 102 2.30 -33.62 0.99
CA GLU A 102 3.14 -33.77 -0.21
C GLU A 102 2.73 -32.80 -1.33
N GLY A 103 3.71 -32.21 -1.99
CA GLY A 103 3.51 -31.45 -3.23
C GLY A 103 2.90 -30.05 -3.08
N GLN A 104 2.65 -29.56 -1.86
CA GLN A 104 2.15 -28.20 -1.65
C GLN A 104 3.30 -27.17 -1.54
N PRO A 105 3.20 -26.03 -2.24
CA PRO A 105 4.12 -24.92 -2.05
C PRO A 105 3.81 -24.19 -0.73
N TYR A 106 4.84 -23.95 0.06
CA TYR A 106 4.81 -23.20 1.31
C TYR A 106 5.50 -21.85 1.15
N VAL A 107 5.10 -20.85 1.92
CA VAL A 107 5.76 -19.54 1.88
C VAL A 107 7.10 -19.59 2.64
N LYS A 108 8.21 -19.29 1.96
CA LYS A 108 9.55 -19.19 2.57
C LYS A 108 9.80 -17.78 3.13
N PHE A 109 9.55 -16.77 2.32
CA PHE A 109 9.73 -15.37 2.67
C PHE A 109 8.52 -14.58 2.22
N SER A 110 8.03 -13.68 3.07
CA SER A 110 6.99 -12.73 2.74
C SER A 110 7.50 -11.29 2.85
N SER A 111 6.95 -10.39 2.05
CA SER A 111 7.29 -8.97 2.13
C SER A 111 6.81 -8.31 3.43
N ARG A 112 5.76 -8.88 4.05
CA ARG A 112 5.17 -8.46 5.33
C ARG A 112 4.81 -9.69 6.19
N PRO A 113 4.65 -9.54 7.53
CA PRO A 113 4.18 -10.65 8.35
C PRO A 113 2.80 -11.12 7.87
N LEU A 114 2.70 -12.39 7.49
CA LEU A 114 1.48 -12.98 6.95
C LEU A 114 0.46 -13.23 8.07
N GLN A 115 -0.81 -12.91 7.79
CA GLN A 115 -1.95 -13.46 8.51
C GLN A 115 -2.62 -14.58 7.70
N GLY A 116 -3.30 -15.48 8.39
CA GLY A 116 -4.04 -16.58 7.76
C GLY A 116 -5.18 -16.07 6.87
N GLY A 117 -5.25 -16.57 5.64
CA GLY A 117 -6.29 -16.22 4.67
C GLY A 117 -5.98 -14.96 3.85
N GLU A 118 -4.72 -14.54 3.77
CA GLU A 118 -4.32 -13.43 2.90
C GLU A 118 -4.09 -13.85 1.45
N ARG A 119 -4.38 -12.94 0.51
CA ARG A 119 -4.09 -13.13 -0.91
C ARG A 119 -2.61 -12.91 -1.18
N VAL A 120 -2.05 -13.80 -1.99
CA VAL A 120 -0.61 -13.92 -2.23
C VAL A 120 -0.32 -13.86 -3.73
N ARG A 121 0.84 -13.32 -4.10
CA ARG A 121 1.39 -13.37 -5.46
C ARG A 121 2.84 -13.87 -5.36
N GLU A 122 3.17 -14.84 -6.20
CA GLU A 122 4.53 -15.35 -6.29
C GLU A 122 5.45 -14.28 -6.89
N THR A 123 6.60 -14.12 -6.28
CA THR A 123 7.65 -13.22 -6.73
C THR A 123 8.55 -13.92 -7.75
N GLU A 124 8.73 -13.31 -8.91
CA GLU A 124 9.84 -13.62 -9.82
C GLU A 124 11.09 -12.86 -9.36
N GLU A 125 12.21 -13.57 -9.17
CA GLU A 125 13.48 -12.96 -8.79
C GLU A 125 14.00 -12.09 -9.94
N GLN A 126 14.23 -10.81 -9.65
CA GLN A 126 14.81 -9.85 -10.59
C GLN A 126 16.32 -9.69 -10.34
N ASP A 127 17.00 -9.10 -11.33
CA ASP A 127 18.45 -8.87 -11.29
C ASP A 127 18.85 -8.10 -10.01
N PRO A 128 19.94 -8.53 -9.34
CA PRO A 128 20.38 -7.92 -8.10
C PRO A 128 20.85 -6.48 -8.33
N CYS A 129 20.53 -5.60 -7.39
CA CYS A 129 20.90 -4.18 -7.45
C CYS A 129 21.46 -3.70 -6.11
N SER A 130 22.33 -2.69 -6.15
CA SER A 130 22.87 -2.06 -4.95
C SER A 130 21.78 -1.29 -4.19
N ASP A 131 21.74 -1.43 -2.86
CA ASP A 131 20.84 -0.68 -1.99
C ASP A 131 21.47 -0.43 -0.61
N THR A 132 20.99 0.58 0.11
CA THR A 132 21.45 0.89 1.46
C THR A 132 20.30 0.65 2.44
N PHE A 133 20.53 -0.14 3.47
CA PHE A 133 19.53 -0.47 4.48
C PHE A 133 19.70 0.36 5.75
N LEU A 134 18.57 0.76 6.32
CA LEU A 134 18.47 1.40 7.63
C LEU A 134 17.92 0.41 8.64
N LEU A 135 18.69 0.11 9.68
CA LEU A 135 18.33 -0.79 10.76
C LEU A 135 17.99 -0.03 12.04
N LEU A 136 16.85 -0.36 12.64
CA LEU A 136 16.41 0.14 13.94
C LEU A 136 16.77 -0.82 15.08
N GLY A 137 17.26 -0.29 16.19
CA GLY A 137 17.40 -1.04 17.44
C GLY A 137 18.64 -1.92 17.47
N THR A 138 19.82 -1.30 17.44
CA THR A 138 21.13 -1.97 17.42
C THR A 138 21.57 -2.60 18.76
N GLY A 139 20.68 -2.71 19.75
CA GLY A 139 21.05 -3.03 21.14
C GLY A 139 21.68 -4.40 21.34
N ASP A 140 21.16 -5.43 20.63
CA ASP A 140 21.51 -6.84 20.88
C ASP A 140 21.95 -7.60 19.62
N LEU A 141 22.10 -6.92 18.47
CA LEU A 141 22.39 -7.54 17.17
C LEU A 141 23.88 -7.44 16.82
N SER A 142 24.47 -8.55 16.35
CA SER A 142 25.83 -8.57 15.81
C SER A 142 25.84 -7.89 14.43
N LEU A 143 26.30 -6.65 14.38
CA LEU A 143 26.32 -5.86 13.16
C LEU A 143 27.50 -6.25 12.24
N PRO A 144 27.30 -6.28 10.92
CA PRO A 144 28.38 -6.37 9.95
C PRO A 144 29.45 -5.26 10.12
N PRO A 145 30.72 -5.52 9.77
CA PRO A 145 31.81 -4.56 9.95
C PRO A 145 31.67 -3.29 9.09
N GLU A 146 30.86 -3.34 8.03
CA GLU A 146 30.57 -2.23 7.12
C GLU A 146 29.41 -1.35 7.62
N ALA A 147 28.80 -1.70 8.77
CA ALA A 147 27.68 -0.97 9.33
C ALA A 147 28.12 0.36 9.96
N LEU A 148 27.54 1.46 9.53
CA LEU A 148 27.71 2.76 10.19
C LEU A 148 26.68 2.87 11.31
N THR A 149 27.12 3.03 12.56
CA THR A 149 26.21 3.15 13.72
C THR A 149 26.07 4.61 14.17
N GLY A 150 24.84 5.06 14.43
CA GLY A 150 24.55 6.41 14.89
C GLY A 150 23.22 6.48 15.63
N GLY A 151 23.23 6.97 16.88
CA GLY A 151 22.00 7.31 17.62
C GLY A 151 20.99 6.17 17.85
N GLY A 152 21.44 4.91 17.90
CA GLY A 152 20.57 3.73 18.02
C GLY A 152 20.08 3.13 16.69
N PHE A 153 20.61 3.65 15.57
CA PHE A 153 20.37 3.18 14.21
C PHE A 153 21.68 2.68 13.58
N ALA A 154 21.58 1.79 12.59
CA ALA A 154 22.71 1.38 11.76
C ALA A 154 22.37 1.51 10.27
N LEU A 155 23.32 2.00 9.46
CA LEU A 155 23.27 1.96 8.00
C LEU A 155 24.13 0.82 7.48
N LEU A 156 23.57 0.07 6.54
CA LEU A 156 24.18 -1.11 5.93
C LEU A 156 24.19 -0.94 4.42
N PRO A 157 25.29 -0.47 3.81
CA PRO A 157 25.41 -0.48 2.36
C PRO A 157 25.54 -1.93 1.87
N GLN A 158 24.68 -2.33 0.93
CA GLN A 158 24.78 -3.63 0.26
C GLN A 158 24.94 -3.44 -1.25
N GLU A 159 25.97 -4.09 -1.81
CA GLU A 159 26.25 -4.00 -3.24
C GLU A 159 25.33 -4.89 -4.10
N THR A 160 24.75 -5.96 -3.52
CA THR A 160 23.95 -6.96 -4.24
C THR A 160 22.70 -7.37 -3.47
N VAL A 161 21.60 -6.64 -3.66
CA VAL A 161 20.29 -6.96 -3.07
C VAL A 161 19.40 -7.60 -4.12
N THR A 162 18.83 -8.78 -3.81
CA THR A 162 17.90 -9.48 -4.70
C THR A 162 16.55 -8.77 -4.69
N GLN A 163 16.04 -8.39 -5.87
CA GLN A 163 14.76 -7.69 -6.00
C GLN A 163 13.63 -8.69 -6.33
N PRO A 164 12.40 -8.42 -5.86
CA PRO A 164 11.97 -7.38 -4.92
C PRO A 164 12.47 -7.64 -3.50
N PHE A 165 12.65 -6.55 -2.74
CA PHE A 165 13.10 -6.61 -1.36
C PHE A 165 12.08 -7.33 -0.46
N LEU A 166 12.55 -8.37 0.22
CA LEU A 166 11.79 -9.14 1.20
C LEU A 166 12.47 -8.97 2.55
N LYS A 167 11.84 -8.20 3.44
CA LYS A 167 12.41 -7.88 4.77
C LYS A 167 12.86 -9.13 5.53
N GLU A 168 12.05 -10.19 5.51
CA GLU A 168 12.39 -11.44 6.19
C GLU A 168 13.60 -12.16 5.58
N ARG A 169 13.76 -12.09 4.26
CA ARG A 169 14.89 -12.68 3.54
C ARG A 169 16.18 -11.99 3.96
N GLU A 170 16.22 -10.66 3.88
CA GLU A 170 17.42 -9.89 4.19
C GLU A 170 17.80 -10.00 5.67
N VAL A 171 16.81 -10.02 6.57
CA VAL A 171 17.07 -10.25 8.01
C VAL A 171 17.60 -11.66 8.27
N SER A 172 17.05 -12.70 7.60
CA SER A 172 17.56 -14.07 7.73
C SER A 172 18.98 -14.24 7.19
N GLN A 173 19.33 -13.53 6.11
CA GLN A 173 20.67 -13.57 5.52
C GLN A 173 21.70 -12.81 6.37
N LEU A 174 21.31 -11.68 6.97
CA LEU A 174 22.22 -10.84 7.74
C LEU A 174 22.39 -11.29 9.20
N PHE A 175 21.33 -11.76 9.85
CA PHE A 175 21.31 -12.02 11.30
C PHE A 175 20.98 -13.47 11.67
N GLY A 176 20.71 -14.32 10.68
CA GLY A 176 20.30 -15.71 10.88
C GLY A 176 18.79 -15.88 11.10
N THR A 177 18.36 -17.14 11.09
CA THR A 177 16.94 -17.53 11.16
C THR A 177 16.34 -17.17 12.52
N GLY A 178 15.28 -16.36 12.54
CA GLY A 178 14.54 -16.00 13.76
C GLY A 178 14.91 -14.66 14.41
N ALA A 179 15.85 -13.89 13.83
CA ALA A 179 16.15 -12.54 14.27
C ALA A 179 14.97 -11.59 13.95
N GLN A 180 14.51 -10.81 14.94
CA GLN A 180 13.50 -9.79 14.76
C GLN A 180 14.17 -8.41 14.65
N ALA A 181 14.67 -8.08 13.45
CA ALA A 181 15.24 -6.77 13.16
C ALA A 181 14.28 -5.94 12.28
N GLN A 182 14.10 -4.66 12.62
CA GLN A 182 13.40 -3.72 11.76
C GLN A 182 14.38 -3.12 10.76
N LEU A 183 14.39 -3.69 9.55
CA LEU A 183 15.20 -3.26 8.43
C LEU A 183 14.34 -2.54 7.39
N PHE A 184 14.82 -1.39 6.91
CA PHE A 184 14.17 -0.55 5.91
C PHE A 184 15.11 -0.33 4.71
N SER A 185 14.63 -0.56 3.49
CA SER A 185 15.34 -0.21 2.27
C SER A 185 15.20 1.29 1.97
N LEU A 186 16.32 1.99 1.74
CA LEU A 186 16.28 3.39 1.35
C LEU A 186 15.67 3.57 -0.05
N ARG A 187 15.89 2.62 -0.96
CA ARG A 187 15.27 2.62 -2.28
C ARG A 187 13.75 2.51 -2.22
N GLU A 188 13.22 1.57 -1.43
CA GLU A 188 11.77 1.45 -1.25
C GLU A 188 11.17 2.69 -0.58
N VAL A 189 11.88 3.31 0.35
CA VAL A 189 11.46 4.58 0.96
C VAL A 189 11.41 5.71 -0.08
N GLN A 190 12.37 5.76 -1.02
CA GLN A 190 12.35 6.72 -2.12
C GLN A 190 11.20 6.45 -3.10
N ASP A 191 10.98 5.20 -3.48
CA ASP A 191 9.88 4.80 -4.38
C ASP A 191 8.51 5.11 -3.75
N PHE A 192 8.37 4.86 -2.45
CA PHE A 192 7.19 5.27 -1.70
C PHE A 192 7.05 6.80 -1.67
N ALA A 193 8.13 7.54 -1.42
CA ALA A 193 8.11 9.00 -1.43
C ALA A 193 7.73 9.56 -2.81
N ALA A 194 8.12 8.90 -3.90
CA ALA A 194 7.74 9.24 -5.26
C ALA A 194 6.25 8.93 -5.56
N ALA A 195 5.67 7.93 -4.89
CA ALA A 195 4.26 7.58 -5.01
C ALA A 195 3.31 8.53 -4.24
N LEU A 196 3.78 9.22 -3.19
CA LEU A 196 2.99 10.19 -2.40
C LEU A 196 2.25 11.26 -3.23
N PRO A 197 2.88 11.97 -4.19
CA PRO A 197 2.17 12.94 -5.02
C PRO A 197 1.08 12.29 -5.89
N LEU A 198 1.31 11.07 -6.39
CA LEU A 198 0.30 10.33 -7.16
C LEU A 198 -0.88 9.92 -6.28
N LEU A 199 -0.64 9.52 -5.03
CA LEU A 199 -1.69 9.26 -4.04
C LEU A 199 -2.51 10.54 -3.75
N SER A 200 -1.84 11.69 -3.63
CA SER A 200 -2.51 12.98 -3.44
C SER A 200 -3.40 13.34 -4.63
N LEU A 201 -2.94 13.04 -5.85
CA LEU A 201 -3.68 13.24 -7.09
C LEU A 201 -4.90 12.32 -7.12
N ALA A 202 -4.75 11.04 -6.80
CA ALA A 202 -5.86 10.09 -6.72
C ALA A 202 -6.93 10.57 -5.71
N GLY A 203 -6.51 10.99 -4.51
CA GLY A 203 -7.41 11.58 -3.51
C GLY A 203 -8.12 12.84 -4.02
N GLY A 204 -7.39 13.71 -4.73
CA GLY A 204 -7.95 14.89 -5.39
C GLY A 204 -8.99 14.55 -6.46
N LEU A 205 -8.75 13.50 -7.26
CA LEU A 205 -9.71 13.02 -8.27
C LEU A 205 -10.99 12.50 -7.62
N VAL A 206 -10.90 11.74 -6.52
CA VAL A 206 -12.08 11.29 -5.77
C VAL A 206 -12.91 12.49 -5.31
N LEU A 207 -12.28 13.52 -4.71
CA LEU A 207 -12.97 14.75 -4.31
C LEU A 207 -13.60 15.46 -5.50
N ALA A 208 -12.89 15.55 -6.63
CA ALA A 208 -13.38 16.18 -7.85
C ALA A 208 -14.62 15.45 -8.42
N THR A 209 -14.66 14.11 -8.39
CA THR A 209 -15.83 13.34 -8.85
C THR A 209 -17.07 13.62 -8.00
N LEU A 210 -16.90 13.72 -6.67
CA LEU A 210 -17.98 14.07 -5.75
C LEU A 210 -18.48 15.49 -6.02
N PHE A 211 -17.57 16.43 -6.28
CA PHE A 211 -17.94 17.79 -6.68
C PHE A 211 -18.71 17.82 -8.00
N CYS A 212 -18.26 17.08 -9.01
CA CYS A 212 -18.97 16.99 -10.29
C CYS A 212 -20.36 16.35 -10.12
N ALA A 213 -20.53 15.40 -9.20
CA ALA A 213 -21.83 14.84 -8.85
C ALA A 213 -22.77 15.90 -8.23
N VAL A 214 -22.26 16.74 -7.33
CA VAL A 214 -23.02 17.90 -6.78
C VAL A 214 -23.34 18.92 -7.88
N GLY A 215 -22.39 19.20 -8.78
CA GLY A 215 -22.58 20.06 -9.94
C GLY A 215 -23.67 19.55 -10.89
N PHE A 216 -23.70 18.24 -11.15
CA PHE A 216 -24.73 17.56 -11.93
C PHE A 216 -26.11 17.74 -11.31
N CYS A 217 -26.23 17.56 -9.99
CA CYS A 217 -27.45 17.76 -9.23
C CYS A 217 -28.02 19.17 -9.37
N GLN A 218 -27.15 20.20 -9.34
CA GLN A 218 -27.55 21.60 -9.51
C GLN A 218 -27.88 21.95 -10.97
N ALA A 219 -27.22 21.31 -11.93
CA ALA A 219 -27.35 21.58 -13.36
C ALA A 219 -28.52 20.86 -14.04
N PHE A 220 -29.21 19.94 -13.35
CA PHE A 220 -30.35 19.17 -13.86
C PHE A 220 -31.41 19.95 -14.66
N PRO A 221 -31.80 21.21 -14.33
CA PRO A 221 -32.77 21.95 -15.15
C PRO A 221 -32.27 22.31 -16.56
N ASN A 222 -30.98 22.19 -16.85
CA ASN A 222 -30.40 22.49 -18.16
C ASN A 222 -29.64 21.28 -18.72
N LYS A 223 -30.20 20.64 -19.76
CA LYS A 223 -29.68 19.40 -20.36
C LYS A 223 -28.21 19.50 -20.79
N LEU A 224 -27.79 20.63 -21.36
CA LEU A 224 -26.41 20.86 -21.81
C LEU A 224 -25.43 20.92 -20.63
N ARG A 225 -25.81 21.59 -19.54
CA ARG A 225 -24.96 21.67 -18.34
C ARG A 225 -24.92 20.33 -17.63
N ALA A 226 -26.04 19.60 -17.54
CA ALA A 226 -26.08 18.27 -16.95
C ALA A 226 -25.18 17.28 -17.73
N LEU A 227 -25.18 17.32 -19.07
CA LEU A 227 -24.31 16.49 -19.89
C LEU A 227 -22.82 16.80 -19.66
N PHE A 228 -22.46 18.08 -19.52
CA PHE A 228 -21.09 18.50 -19.22
C PHE A 228 -20.59 17.94 -17.88
N TRP A 229 -21.39 18.05 -16.81
CA TRP A 229 -21.03 17.52 -15.50
C TRP A 229 -20.96 15.99 -15.47
N ALA A 230 -21.89 15.31 -16.16
CA ALA A 230 -21.86 13.86 -16.29
C ALA A 230 -20.63 13.37 -17.06
N GLY A 231 -20.29 14.02 -18.19
CA GLY A 231 -19.06 13.74 -18.93
C GLY A 231 -17.80 13.99 -18.11
N GLY A 232 -17.80 15.05 -17.29
CA GLY A 232 -16.74 15.34 -16.33
C GLY A 232 -16.55 14.21 -15.30
N CYS A 233 -17.62 13.69 -14.71
CA CYS A 233 -17.53 12.55 -13.78
C CYS A 233 -16.90 11.32 -14.44
N VAL A 234 -17.35 10.97 -15.65
CA VAL A 234 -16.83 9.79 -16.37
C VAL A 234 -15.34 9.97 -16.70
N LEU A 235 -14.94 11.15 -17.16
CA LEU A 235 -13.54 11.46 -17.46
C LEU A 235 -12.66 11.39 -16.19
N LEU A 236 -13.18 11.88 -15.06
CA LEU A 236 -12.47 11.82 -13.78
C LEU A 236 -12.35 10.38 -13.26
N TRP A 237 -13.36 9.52 -13.44
CA TRP A 237 -13.22 8.09 -13.09
C TRP A 237 -12.20 7.38 -13.98
N ALA A 238 -12.16 7.68 -15.28
CA ALA A 238 -11.13 7.14 -16.18
C ALA A 238 -9.73 7.61 -15.77
N GLY A 239 -9.58 8.90 -15.42
CA GLY A 239 -8.35 9.44 -14.86
C GLY A 239 -7.94 8.76 -13.55
N LEU A 240 -8.91 8.51 -12.66
CA LEU A 240 -8.67 7.83 -11.39
C LEU A 240 -8.14 6.42 -11.62
N TRP A 241 -8.78 5.65 -12.51
CA TRP A 241 -8.32 4.31 -12.88
C TRP A 241 -6.88 4.31 -13.42
N LEU A 242 -6.54 5.27 -14.31
CA LEU A 242 -5.19 5.39 -14.86
C LEU A 242 -4.15 5.75 -13.80
N VAL A 243 -4.48 6.65 -12.87
CA VAL A 243 -3.58 7.03 -11.78
C VAL A 243 -3.39 5.87 -10.81
N LEU A 244 -4.46 5.16 -10.43
CA LEU A 244 -4.41 3.98 -9.58
C LEU A 244 -3.53 2.88 -10.18
N GLY A 245 -3.64 2.63 -11.49
CA GLY A 245 -2.80 1.65 -12.19
C GLY A 245 -1.32 2.01 -12.30
N ARG A 246 -0.92 3.25 -11.97
CA ARG A 246 0.49 3.70 -11.96
C ARG A 246 1.10 3.73 -10.57
N ILE A 247 0.30 3.58 -9.52
CA ILE A 247 0.79 3.57 -8.16
C ILE A 247 1.27 2.14 -7.85
N GLN A 248 2.56 2.01 -7.59
CA GLN A 248 3.15 0.78 -7.06
C GLN A 248 3.72 1.12 -5.69
N LEU A 249 3.07 0.64 -4.63
CA LEU A 249 3.57 0.82 -3.27
C LEU A 249 4.46 -0.37 -2.92
N PRO A 250 5.67 -0.15 -2.40
CA PRO A 250 6.53 -1.23 -1.93
C PRO A 250 5.82 -1.96 -0.78
N SER A 251 5.60 -3.26 -0.97
CA SER A 251 4.79 -4.08 -0.07
C SER A 251 5.38 -4.25 1.33
N SER A 252 6.68 -3.95 1.51
CA SER A 252 7.41 -3.97 2.79
C SER A 252 7.05 -2.82 3.74
N LEU A 253 6.61 -1.67 3.20
CA LEU A 253 6.24 -0.47 3.94
C LEU A 253 4.72 -0.37 4.19
N LEU A 254 3.96 -1.33 3.66
CA LEU A 254 2.52 -1.37 3.86
C LEU A 254 2.19 -1.99 5.24
N PRO A 255 1.23 -1.41 5.98
CA PRO A 255 0.73 -1.98 7.22
C PRO A 255 0.11 -3.37 6.98
N ALA A 256 0.20 -4.23 8.00
CA ALA A 256 -0.26 -5.62 7.90
C ALA A 256 -1.78 -5.74 7.69
N GLU A 257 -2.57 -4.90 8.37
CA GLU A 257 -4.03 -5.06 8.40
C GLU A 257 -4.76 -4.14 7.43
N ASN A 258 -4.44 -2.84 7.44
CA ASN A 258 -5.23 -1.84 6.71
C ASN A 258 -4.32 -0.82 6.04
N LEU A 259 -4.39 -0.77 4.70
CA LEU A 259 -3.64 0.18 3.87
C LEU A 259 -3.82 1.65 4.30
N LEU A 260 -4.90 1.99 5.01
CA LEU A 260 -5.20 3.33 5.52
C LEU A 260 -4.82 3.54 7.00
N ASP A 261 -3.96 2.72 7.58
CA ASP A 261 -3.47 2.93 8.95
C ASP A 261 -2.47 4.09 9.03
N PHE A 262 -3.01 5.31 9.14
CA PHE A 262 -2.23 6.53 9.27
C PHE A 262 -1.36 6.58 10.54
N SER A 263 -1.73 5.86 11.61
CA SER A 263 -0.91 5.76 12.82
C SER A 263 0.37 5.00 12.53
N HIS A 264 0.25 3.84 11.89
CA HIS A 264 1.40 3.03 11.48
C HIS A 264 2.36 3.83 10.60
N TYR A 265 1.84 4.47 9.55
CA TYR A 265 2.69 5.30 8.68
C TYR A 265 3.36 6.44 9.43
N ARG A 266 2.64 7.15 10.31
CA ARG A 266 3.21 8.26 11.07
C ARG A 266 4.36 7.79 11.95
N GLU A 267 4.20 6.66 12.62
CA GLU A 267 5.23 6.08 13.47
C GLU A 267 6.44 5.63 12.63
N THR A 268 6.21 4.83 11.59
CA THR A 268 7.26 4.34 10.67
C THR A 268 8.02 5.50 10.01
N PHE A 269 7.33 6.55 9.54
CA PHE A 269 7.99 7.74 8.98
C PHE A 269 8.77 8.53 10.02
N SER A 270 8.29 8.61 11.26
CA SER A 270 9.03 9.29 12.32
C SER A 270 10.32 8.56 12.66
N GLN A 271 10.29 7.22 12.64
CA GLN A 271 11.44 6.35 12.88
C GLN A 271 12.45 6.43 11.73
N ILE A 272 11.99 6.34 10.48
CA ILE A 272 12.84 6.50 9.29
C ILE A 272 13.47 7.90 9.27
N ALA A 273 12.69 8.95 9.52
CA ALA A 273 13.22 10.31 9.56
C ALA A 273 14.21 10.54 10.71
N ALA A 274 14.03 9.88 11.86
CA ALA A 274 14.98 9.92 12.97
C ALA A 274 16.29 9.19 12.60
N GLY A 275 16.19 8.02 11.98
CA GLY A 275 17.36 7.26 11.51
C GLY A 275 18.13 8.00 10.42
N LEU A 276 17.44 8.56 9.43
CA LEU A 276 18.05 9.40 8.38
C LEU A 276 18.75 10.64 8.94
N LYS A 277 18.20 11.26 9.99
CA LYS A 277 18.83 12.41 10.66
C LYS A 277 20.06 12.03 11.49
N ALA A 278 20.17 10.77 11.92
CA ALA A 278 21.34 10.28 12.65
C ALA A 278 22.59 10.20 11.75
N PHE A 279 22.41 10.17 10.43
CA PHE A 279 23.49 10.08 9.43
C PHE A 279 23.47 11.26 8.45
N PRO A 280 23.77 12.49 8.91
CA PRO A 280 23.79 13.68 8.05
C PRO A 280 24.98 13.72 7.09
N GLN A 281 25.94 12.80 7.23
CA GLN A 281 27.17 12.76 6.42
C GLN A 281 27.01 11.95 5.14
N ASP A 282 25.96 11.13 5.02
CA ASP A 282 25.67 10.35 3.82
C ASP A 282 24.73 11.11 2.88
N ASP A 283 25.22 11.44 1.69
CA ASP A 283 24.47 12.20 0.67
C ASP A 283 23.16 11.49 0.27
N THR A 284 23.16 10.16 0.22
CA THR A 284 21.97 9.34 -0.09
C THR A 284 20.89 9.46 0.98
N CYS A 285 21.28 9.51 2.26
CA CYS A 285 20.36 9.68 3.38
C CYS A 285 19.77 11.09 3.42
N ALA A 286 20.59 12.11 3.17
CA ALA A 286 20.13 13.50 3.09
C ALA A 286 19.15 13.71 1.92
N GLN A 287 19.46 13.19 0.73
CA GLN A 287 18.58 13.25 -0.44
C GLN A 287 17.26 12.51 -0.23
N THR A 288 17.29 11.33 0.42
CA THR A 288 16.09 10.56 0.75
C THR A 288 15.19 11.32 1.71
N LEU A 289 15.77 11.95 2.75
CA LEU A 289 15.05 12.76 3.72
C LEU A 289 14.42 14.01 3.08
N GLU A 290 15.15 14.69 2.19
CA GLU A 290 14.64 15.85 1.47
C GLU A 290 13.50 15.46 0.53
N THR A 291 13.65 14.37 -0.22
CA THR A 291 12.61 13.87 -1.13
C THR A 291 11.36 13.47 -0.37
N LEU A 292 11.51 12.76 0.75
CA LEU A 292 10.39 12.33 1.59
C LEU A 292 9.65 13.51 2.21
N THR A 293 10.37 14.45 2.83
CA THR A 293 9.75 15.62 3.46
C THR A 293 9.18 16.61 2.45
N GLY A 294 9.84 16.78 1.31
CA GLY A 294 9.38 17.59 0.19
C GLY A 294 8.08 17.04 -0.41
N ASN A 295 8.07 15.77 -0.78
CA ASN A 295 6.90 15.13 -1.38
C ASN A 295 5.73 14.99 -0.39
N ALA A 296 6.01 14.77 0.90
CA ALA A 296 4.97 14.79 1.94
C ALA A 296 4.32 16.18 2.07
N ARG A 297 5.10 17.26 2.04
CA ARG A 297 4.58 18.63 2.05
C ARG A 297 3.78 18.95 0.78
N LEU A 298 4.25 18.52 -0.38
CA LEU A 298 3.54 18.67 -1.64
C LEU A 298 2.21 17.91 -1.62
N CYS A 299 2.18 16.68 -1.09
CA CYS A 299 0.97 15.89 -0.93
C CYS A 299 -0.06 16.60 -0.03
N LEU A 300 0.35 17.07 1.15
CA LEU A 300 -0.52 17.84 2.05
C LEU A 300 -0.99 19.15 1.42
N GLY A 301 -0.09 19.89 0.77
CA GLY A 301 -0.40 21.12 0.07
C GLY A 301 -1.38 20.91 -1.08
N ALA A 302 -1.22 19.83 -1.86
CA ALA A 302 -2.12 19.47 -2.94
C ALA A 302 -3.51 19.12 -2.41
N LEU A 303 -3.62 18.29 -1.37
CA LEU A 303 -4.91 17.92 -0.77
C LEU A 303 -5.66 19.13 -0.22
N ILE A 304 -4.97 20.02 0.51
CA ILE A 304 -5.55 21.27 1.02
C ILE A 304 -5.95 22.16 -0.16
N GLY A 305 -5.09 22.30 -1.16
CA GLY A 305 -5.33 23.10 -2.37
C GLY A 305 -6.57 22.63 -3.13
N PHE A 306 -6.70 21.32 -3.38
CA PHE A 306 -7.89 20.73 -4.00
C PHE A 306 -9.13 21.02 -3.17
N GLY A 307 -9.08 20.86 -1.84
CA GLY A 307 -10.19 21.19 -0.95
C GLY A 307 -10.63 22.66 -1.04
N VAL A 308 -9.68 23.59 -0.98
CA VAL A 308 -9.96 25.04 -1.05
C VAL A 308 -10.54 25.43 -2.41
N ILE A 309 -9.96 24.95 -3.51
CA ILE A 309 -10.47 25.21 -4.87
C ILE A 309 -11.91 24.72 -4.99
N LEU A 310 -12.20 23.53 -4.47
CA LEU A 310 -13.51 22.90 -4.56
C LEU A 310 -14.56 23.67 -3.73
N VAL A 311 -14.20 24.16 -2.54
CA VAL A 311 -15.05 25.05 -1.73
C VAL A 311 -15.30 26.38 -2.44
N LEU A 312 -14.27 26.99 -3.05
CA LEU A 312 -14.42 28.24 -3.79
C LEU A 312 -15.33 28.06 -5.02
N LEU A 313 -15.19 26.95 -5.76
CA LEU A 313 -16.05 26.64 -6.90
C LEU A 313 -17.51 26.40 -6.46
N LEU A 314 -17.74 25.73 -5.33
CA LEU A 314 -19.08 25.61 -4.73
C LEU A 314 -19.66 26.99 -4.40
N ALA A 315 -18.90 27.84 -3.71
CA ALA A 315 -19.34 29.18 -3.34
C ALA A 315 -19.65 30.07 -4.56
N LEU A 316 -18.81 29.99 -5.61
CA LEU A 316 -19.03 30.71 -6.86
C LEU A 316 -20.29 30.22 -7.58
N SER A 317 -20.53 28.91 -7.61
CA SER A 317 -21.72 28.33 -8.24
C SER A 317 -23.02 28.80 -7.57
N ILE A 318 -23.03 28.87 -6.23
CA ILE A 318 -24.18 29.34 -5.44
C ILE A 318 -24.42 30.83 -5.66
N THR A 319 -23.36 31.64 -5.59
CA THR A 319 -23.46 33.10 -5.78
C THR A 319 -23.92 33.48 -7.20
N LEU A 320 -23.46 32.77 -8.23
CA LEU A 320 -23.91 32.95 -9.61
C LEU A 320 -25.39 32.55 -9.82
N GLN A 321 -25.89 31.54 -9.09
CA GLN A 321 -27.31 31.18 -9.12
C GLN A 321 -28.19 32.26 -8.47
N HIS A 322 -27.72 32.88 -7.38
CA HIS A 322 -28.42 33.98 -6.71
C HIS A 322 -28.40 35.30 -7.49
N ARG A 323 -27.42 35.51 -8.38
CA ARG A 323 -27.32 36.72 -9.22
C ARG A 323 -28.17 36.69 -10.50
N LYS A 324 -29.16 35.80 -10.63
CA LYS A 324 -30.16 35.97 -11.71
C LYS A 324 -30.87 37.32 -11.50
N PRO A 325 -30.81 38.25 -12.48
CA PRO A 325 -31.40 39.57 -12.33
C PRO A 325 -32.92 39.43 -12.14
N PRO A 326 -33.56 40.31 -11.34
CA PRO A 326 -35.01 40.33 -11.22
C PRO A 326 -35.61 40.45 -12.63
N ALA A 327 -36.59 39.59 -12.91
CA ALA A 327 -37.28 39.53 -14.19
C ALA A 327 -37.66 40.94 -14.66
N GLY A 328 -37.27 41.24 -15.91
CA GLY A 328 -37.45 42.54 -16.53
C GLY A 328 -38.89 43.03 -16.42
N ARG A 329 -39.01 44.33 -16.14
CA ARG A 329 -40.23 45.12 -16.19
C ARG A 329 -41.08 44.72 -17.40
N HIS A 330 -42.30 44.28 -17.13
CA HIS A 330 -43.37 44.29 -18.13
C HIS A 330 -43.51 45.72 -18.66
N PHE A 331 -42.98 45.97 -19.86
CA PHE A 331 -43.40 47.11 -20.66
C PHE A 331 -44.78 46.78 -21.22
N SER A 332 -45.82 47.27 -20.54
CA SER A 332 -47.16 47.41 -21.10
C SER A 332 -47.09 48.39 -22.27
N ARG A 333 -47.23 47.89 -23.49
CA ARG A 333 -47.45 48.70 -24.69
C ARG A 333 -48.88 48.48 -25.16
N ARG A 334 -49.61 49.60 -25.20
CA ARG A 334 -51.00 49.83 -25.63
C ARG A 334 -52.07 49.59 -24.58
#